data_AF-A0A3E1DIU4-F1
#
_entry.id   AF-A0A3E1DIU4-F1
#
_cell.length_a   1.000
_cell.length_b   1.000
_cell.length_c   1.000
_cell.angle_alpha   90.00
_cell.angle_beta   90.00
_cell.angle_gamma   90.00
#
_symmetry.space_group_name_H-M   'P 1'
#
loop_
_entity.id
_entity.type
_entity.pdbx_description
1 polymer ?
#
loop_
_entity_poly.entity_id
_entity_poly.type
_entity_poly.pdbx_seq_one_letter_code
_entity_poly.pdbx_strand_id
1 'polypeptide(L)'
;MKDLMIAMLITGALILTGCAEPEPSIAPRPKINWNDVQSIASAISIQHDDLKKTTSFKGPNSSKGILDTVLLRAWKSDEGGGFSYQIYVIDYYHGDWRFYDKAFDSKGNTLNITLNSRDVSSCDYSTCAHYEHLGMNVSREYLEKNQENDIVFKVSGNGGEETFTIPSAYIKAFLSVAK
;
A
#
# COMPACT_ATOMS: atom_id res chain seq x y z
N MET A 1 -15.05 -70.38 -38.16
CA MET A 1 -16.00 -71.18 -37.37
C MET A 1 -15.79 -70.83 -35.91
N LYS A 2 -16.87 -70.42 -35.23
CA LYS A 2 -17.03 -70.27 -33.78
C LYS A 2 -16.29 -69.12 -33.12
N ASP A 3 -16.79 -68.35 -32.18
CA ASP A 3 -18.13 -68.04 -31.63
C ASP A 3 -17.87 -66.74 -30.82
N LEU A 4 -18.67 -65.69 -31.00
CA LEU A 4 -19.63 -65.22 -30.00
C LEU A 4 -19.08 -65.09 -28.56
N MET A 5 -18.84 -63.87 -28.10
CA MET A 5 -19.44 -63.41 -26.83
C MET A 5 -19.40 -61.89 -26.69
N ILE A 6 -20.62 -61.33 -26.68
CA ILE A 6 -21.00 -59.97 -26.38
C ILE A 6 -21.00 -59.82 -24.85
N ALA A 7 -20.28 -58.83 -24.32
CA ALA A 7 -20.51 -58.33 -22.97
C ALA A 7 -20.80 -56.83 -23.05
N MET A 8 -22.09 -56.50 -23.00
CA MET A 8 -22.58 -55.13 -22.78
C MET A 8 -22.16 -54.66 -21.39
N LEU A 9 -21.36 -53.60 -21.31
CA LEU A 9 -21.16 -52.81 -20.11
C LEU A 9 -21.67 -51.40 -20.43
N ILE A 10 -22.95 -51.17 -20.14
CA ILE A 10 -23.57 -49.84 -20.23
C ILE A 10 -23.19 -49.11 -18.94
N THR A 11 -22.08 -48.36 -19.00
CA THR A 11 -21.70 -47.43 -17.95
C THR A 11 -22.49 -46.14 -18.16
N GLY A 12 -23.55 -45.94 -17.37
CA GLY A 12 -24.32 -44.70 -17.35
C GLY A 12 -23.47 -43.55 -16.80
N ALA A 13 -22.99 -42.67 -17.67
CA ALA A 13 -22.38 -41.41 -17.29
C ALA A 13 -23.47 -40.39 -16.94
N LEU A 14 -23.78 -40.25 -15.66
CA LEU A 14 -24.52 -39.10 -15.12
C LEU A 14 -23.60 -37.87 -15.23
N ILE A 15 -23.80 -37.08 -16.28
CA ILE A 15 -23.12 -35.78 -16.45
C ILE A 15 -23.79 -34.80 -15.47
N LEU A 16 -23.18 -34.61 -14.31
CA LEU A 16 -23.46 -33.50 -13.41
C LEU A 16 -23.13 -32.20 -14.15
N THR A 17 -24.14 -31.55 -14.73
CA THR A 17 -24.03 -30.17 -15.22
C THR A 17 -23.99 -29.24 -14.01
N GLY A 18 -22.81 -29.08 -13.42
CA GLY A 18 -22.55 -28.00 -12.48
C GLY A 18 -22.55 -26.68 -13.26
N CYS A 19 -23.51 -25.80 -12.96
CA CYS A 19 -23.44 -24.40 -13.39
C CYS A 19 -22.22 -23.78 -12.72
N ALA A 20 -21.11 -23.65 -13.44
CA ALA A 20 -20.01 -22.80 -13.02
C ALA A 20 -20.50 -21.35 -13.15
N GLU A 21 -20.70 -20.67 -12.03
CA GLU A 21 -20.89 -19.22 -12.06
C GLU A 21 -19.63 -18.58 -12.64
N PRO A 22 -19.76 -17.66 -13.63
CA PRO A 22 -18.61 -16.98 -14.20
C PRO A 22 -17.90 -16.18 -13.11
N GLU A 23 -16.57 -16.27 -13.07
CA GLU A 23 -15.78 -15.53 -12.09
C GLU A 23 -16.10 -14.03 -12.16
N PRO A 24 -16.25 -13.35 -11.01
CA PRO A 24 -16.53 -11.93 -10.98
C PRO A 24 -15.42 -11.16 -11.70
N SER A 25 -15.78 -10.43 -12.76
CA SER A 25 -14.83 -9.59 -13.49
C SER A 25 -14.29 -8.52 -12.55
N ILE A 26 -13.00 -8.57 -12.22
CA ILE A 26 -12.32 -7.55 -11.43
C ILE A 26 -12.29 -6.27 -12.28
N ALA A 27 -13.16 -5.31 -11.98
CA ALA A 27 -13.10 -4.01 -12.62
C ALA A 27 -11.72 -3.37 -12.34
N PRO A 28 -10.99 -2.90 -13.36
CA PRO A 28 -9.72 -2.21 -13.13
C PRO A 28 -9.95 -0.98 -12.25
N ARG A 29 -9.09 -0.79 -11.24
CA ARG A 29 -9.20 0.37 -10.35
C ARG A 29 -9.10 1.64 -11.21
N PRO A 30 -10.01 2.61 -11.06
CA PRO A 30 -9.95 3.84 -11.81
C PRO A 30 -8.61 4.53 -11.55
N LYS A 31 -7.96 4.99 -12.62
CA LYS A 31 -6.71 5.74 -12.54
C LYS A 31 -6.94 7.01 -11.72
N ILE A 32 -6.20 7.18 -10.62
CA ILE A 32 -6.32 8.35 -9.75
C ILE A 32 -5.71 9.56 -10.47
N ASN A 33 -6.45 10.67 -10.51
CA ASN A 33 -5.92 11.95 -10.95
C ASN A 33 -5.24 12.64 -9.77
N TRP A 34 -3.91 12.58 -9.72
CA TRP A 34 -3.09 13.14 -8.63
C TRP A 34 -3.10 14.68 -8.54
N ASN A 35 -3.73 15.37 -9.49
CA ASN A 35 -3.95 16.82 -9.44
C ASN A 35 -5.37 17.20 -8.99
N ASP A 36 -6.27 16.22 -8.81
CA ASP A 36 -7.63 16.45 -8.37
C ASP A 36 -7.85 15.91 -6.95
N VAL A 37 -8.15 16.83 -6.03
CA VAL A 37 -8.39 16.55 -4.62
C VAL A 37 -9.56 15.56 -4.45
N GLN A 38 -10.62 15.67 -5.25
CA GLN A 38 -11.79 14.80 -5.11
C GLN A 38 -11.51 13.38 -5.60
N SER A 39 -10.83 13.23 -6.73
CA SER A 39 -10.36 11.93 -7.22
C SER A 39 -9.51 11.21 -6.16
N ILE A 40 -8.56 11.90 -5.54
CA ILE A 40 -7.72 11.31 -4.49
C ILE A 40 -8.56 10.97 -3.24
N ALA A 41 -9.41 11.89 -2.78
CA ALA A 41 -10.24 11.70 -1.59
C ALA A 41 -11.15 10.48 -1.71
N SER A 42 -11.73 10.25 -2.89
CA SER A 42 -12.57 9.08 -3.18
C SER A 42 -11.83 7.74 -3.13
N ALA A 43 -10.51 7.76 -3.26
CA ALA A 43 -9.66 6.57 -3.21
C ALA A 43 -9.10 6.29 -1.80
N ILE A 44 -9.43 7.11 -0.80
CA ILE A 44 -9.02 6.90 0.58
C ILE A 44 -9.91 5.81 1.19
N SER A 45 -9.27 4.75 1.68
CA SER A 45 -9.92 3.66 2.38
C SER A 45 -10.14 4.03 3.84
N ILE A 46 -11.37 3.87 4.33
CA ILE A 46 -11.75 4.08 5.73
C ILE A 46 -12.23 2.74 6.29
N GLN A 47 -11.67 2.32 7.42
CA GLN A 47 -12.05 1.08 8.08
C GLN A 47 -12.17 1.30 9.58
N HIS A 48 -13.33 0.98 10.14
CA HIS A 48 -13.57 0.95 11.57
C HIS A 48 -13.31 -0.47 12.11
N ASP A 49 -12.61 -0.56 13.25
CA ASP A 49 -12.39 -1.80 14.00
C ASP A 49 -13.13 -1.69 15.33
N ASP A 50 -14.26 -2.40 15.43
CA ASP A 50 -15.15 -2.37 16.61
C ASP A 50 -14.50 -2.92 17.87
N LEU A 51 -13.47 -3.77 17.75
CA LEU A 51 -12.78 -4.37 18.89
C LEU A 51 -11.69 -3.43 19.40
N LYS A 52 -10.94 -2.82 18.49
CA LYS A 52 -9.90 -1.84 18.82
C LYS A 52 -10.44 -0.43 19.04
N LYS A 53 -11.74 -0.21 18.81
CA LYS A 53 -12.39 1.11 18.95
C LYS A 53 -11.61 2.19 18.19
N THR A 54 -11.22 1.85 16.96
CA THR A 54 -10.33 2.67 16.16
C THR A 54 -10.81 2.72 14.72
N THR A 55 -10.87 3.92 14.17
CA THR A 55 -11.06 4.16 12.74
C THR A 55 -9.71 4.43 12.08
N SER A 56 -9.38 3.65 11.05
CA SER A 56 -8.18 3.82 10.24
C SER A 56 -8.49 4.44 8.88
N PHE A 57 -7.61 5.32 8.44
CA PHE A 57 -7.67 6.01 7.16
C PHE A 57 -6.39 5.66 6.41
N LYS A 58 -6.52 5.10 5.21
CA LYS A 58 -5.39 4.70 4.36
C LYS A 58 -5.56 5.30 2.99
N GLY A 59 -4.67 6.21 2.61
CA GLY A 59 -4.70 6.78 1.29
C GLY A 59 -4.09 5.86 0.22
N PRO A 60 -4.28 6.21 -1.06
CA PRO A 60 -3.75 5.46 -2.19
C PRO A 60 -2.21 5.53 -2.27
N ASN A 61 -1.59 4.53 -2.90
CA ASN A 61 -0.16 4.54 -3.18
C ASN A 61 0.17 5.64 -4.21
N SER A 62 0.91 6.65 -3.78
CA SER A 62 1.36 7.80 -4.58
C SER A 62 2.73 7.62 -5.22
N SER A 63 3.39 6.49 -4.98
CA SER A 63 4.71 6.24 -5.57
C SER A 63 4.68 6.22 -7.09
N LYS A 64 5.77 6.68 -7.70
CA LYS A 64 6.02 6.55 -9.14
C LYS A 64 6.61 5.17 -9.49
N GLY A 65 7.32 4.54 -8.55
CA GLY A 65 7.85 3.19 -8.71
C GLY A 65 6.73 2.16 -8.63
N ILE A 66 6.79 1.15 -9.50
CA ILE A 66 5.73 0.12 -9.61
C ILE A 66 5.67 -0.75 -8.34
N LEU A 67 6.82 -0.98 -7.72
CA LEU A 67 6.96 -1.84 -6.53
C LEU A 67 7.09 -1.03 -5.24
N ASP A 68 7.35 0.27 -5.35
CA ASP A 68 7.45 1.17 -4.20
C ASP A 68 6.06 1.53 -3.69
N THR A 69 6.00 1.91 -2.41
CA THR A 69 4.81 2.48 -1.80
C THR A 69 5.14 3.79 -1.12
N VAL A 70 4.32 4.82 -1.35
CA VAL A 70 4.29 6.06 -0.56
C VAL A 70 2.83 6.43 -0.31
N LEU A 71 2.39 6.38 0.95
CA LEU A 71 1.01 6.74 1.29
C LEU A 71 0.88 7.38 2.67
N LEU A 72 -0.19 8.14 2.86
CA LEU A 72 -0.62 8.68 4.15
C LEU A 72 -1.54 7.70 4.87
N ARG A 73 -1.32 7.55 6.18
CA ARG A 73 -2.16 6.80 7.11
C ARG A 73 -2.58 7.67 8.28
N ALA A 74 -3.76 7.41 8.82
CA ALA A 74 -4.17 7.96 10.10
C ALA A 74 -5.03 6.99 10.90
N TRP A 75 -5.06 7.18 12.20
CA TRP A 75 -5.90 6.44 13.14
C TRP A 75 -6.58 7.41 14.10
N LYS A 76 -7.86 7.18 14.36
CA LYS A 76 -8.68 7.91 15.35
C LYS A 76 -9.25 6.91 16.34
N SER A 77 -8.99 7.10 17.63
CA SER A 77 -9.58 6.30 18.70
C SER A 77 -10.96 6.85 19.08
N ASP A 78 -11.91 5.97 19.39
CA ASP A 78 -13.23 6.36 19.87
C ASP A 78 -13.19 6.89 21.32
N GLU A 79 -12.17 6.53 22.09
CA GLU A 79 -12.04 6.85 23.53
C GLU A 79 -11.58 8.29 23.79
N GLY A 80 -11.69 9.19 22.80
CA GLY A 80 -11.38 10.61 22.95
C GLY A 80 -9.94 11.01 22.61
N GLY A 81 -9.21 10.16 21.89
CA GLY A 81 -7.89 10.48 21.35
C GLY A 81 -7.95 11.28 20.05
N GLY A 82 -7.07 12.27 19.91
CA GLY A 82 -6.84 12.94 18.63
C GLY A 82 -6.34 11.97 17.55
N PHE A 83 -6.23 12.45 16.32
CA PHE A 83 -5.70 11.64 15.23
C PHE A 83 -4.19 11.41 15.38
N SER A 84 -3.75 10.20 15.09
CA SER A 84 -2.35 9.88 14.81
C SER A 84 -2.12 9.81 13.31
N TYR A 85 -1.14 10.53 12.76
CA TYR A 85 -0.83 10.54 11.33
C TYR A 85 0.53 9.94 11.05
N GLN A 86 0.67 9.33 9.88
CA GLN A 86 1.91 8.70 9.47
C GLN A 86 2.10 8.72 7.96
N ILE A 87 3.33 9.03 7.54
CA ILE A 87 3.82 8.75 6.20
C ILE A 87 4.34 7.31 6.21
N TYR A 88 3.83 6.46 5.32
CA TYR A 88 4.27 5.09 5.16
C TYR A 88 4.97 4.89 3.83
N VAL A 89 6.15 4.28 3.89
CA VAL A 89 6.98 4.00 2.73
C VAL A 89 7.29 2.51 2.67
N ILE A 90 7.26 1.96 1.47
CA ILE A 90 7.94 0.71 1.14
C ILE A 90 8.88 1.06 -0.01
N ASP A 91 10.18 0.87 0.20
CA ASP A 91 11.19 1.07 -0.83
C ASP A 91 11.64 -0.27 -1.41
N TYR A 92 11.57 -0.42 -2.74
CA TYR A 92 12.05 -1.60 -3.45
C TYR A 92 13.34 -1.32 -4.19
N TYR A 93 14.38 -2.11 -3.93
CA TYR A 93 15.67 -1.97 -4.61
C TYR A 93 16.43 -3.29 -4.71
N HIS A 94 17.42 -3.33 -5.60
CA HIS A 94 18.39 -4.43 -5.71
C HIS A 94 19.72 -4.03 -5.06
N GLY A 95 20.50 -5.01 -4.59
CA GLY A 95 21.81 -4.78 -4.00
C GLY A 95 21.83 -5.07 -2.51
N ASP A 96 22.75 -4.44 -1.77
CA ASP A 96 22.83 -4.60 -0.32
C ASP A 96 21.75 -3.80 0.42
N TRP A 97 21.43 -4.23 1.63
CA TRP A 97 20.50 -3.53 2.52
C TRP A 97 20.90 -2.06 2.75
N ARG A 98 19.95 -1.13 2.59
CA ARG A 98 20.20 0.29 2.82
C ARG A 98 20.18 0.66 4.31
N PHE A 99 19.48 -0.12 5.13
CA PHE A 99 19.38 0.02 6.58
C PHE A 99 18.93 1.43 6.99
N TYR A 100 17.80 1.87 6.46
CA TYR A 100 17.30 3.22 6.72
C TYR A 100 17.08 3.48 8.22
N ASP A 101 17.65 4.58 8.70
CA ASP A 101 17.57 5.01 10.10
C ASP A 101 17.35 6.53 10.28
N LYS A 102 17.44 7.31 9.20
CA LYS A 102 17.25 8.77 9.20
C LYS A 102 16.29 9.21 8.10
N ALA A 103 15.48 10.22 8.39
CA ALA A 103 14.70 10.93 7.38
C ALA A 103 14.70 12.43 7.61
N PHE A 104 14.81 13.18 6.52
CA PHE A 104 14.74 14.64 6.51
C PHE A 104 13.87 15.12 5.37
N ASP A 105 13.00 16.10 5.63
CA ASP A 105 12.29 16.79 4.57
C ASP A 105 13.15 17.85 3.87
N SER A 106 12.67 18.39 2.75
CA SER A 106 13.37 19.42 1.97
C SER A 106 13.60 20.73 2.71
N LYS A 107 12.97 20.93 3.87
CA LYS A 107 13.13 22.10 4.75
C LYS A 107 14.12 21.83 5.89
N GLY A 108 14.71 20.62 5.94
CA GLY A 108 15.65 20.20 6.97
C GLY A 108 14.99 19.73 8.26
N ASN A 109 13.66 19.53 8.29
CA ASN A 109 13.01 18.95 9.47
C ASN A 109 13.29 17.45 9.54
N THR A 110 13.62 16.96 10.73
CA THR A 110 13.76 15.52 10.98
C THR A 110 12.39 14.84 11.03
N LEU A 111 12.25 13.74 10.30
CA LEU A 111 11.10 12.83 10.40
C LEU A 111 11.54 11.58 11.16
N ASN A 112 10.88 11.28 12.28
CA ASN A 112 11.24 10.13 13.10
C ASN A 112 10.84 8.84 12.40
N ILE A 113 11.83 8.08 11.93
CA ILE A 113 11.63 6.75 11.32
C ILE A 113 11.31 5.73 12.40
N THR A 114 10.30 4.92 12.13
CA THR A 114 10.06 3.61 12.73
C THR A 114 10.24 2.57 11.63
N LEU A 115 11.17 1.64 11.83
CA LEU A 115 11.29 0.48 10.94
C LEU A 115 10.13 -0.48 11.23
N ASN A 116 9.36 -0.81 10.20
CA ASN A 116 8.25 -1.75 10.31
C ASN A 116 8.69 -3.18 9.98
N SER A 117 9.35 -3.38 8.84
CA SER A 117 9.88 -4.69 8.40
C SER A 117 10.96 -4.52 7.34
N ARG A 118 11.69 -5.62 7.11
CA ARG A 118 12.65 -5.78 6.02
C ARG A 118 12.42 -7.15 5.41
N ASP A 119 12.19 -7.18 4.11
CA ASP A 119 11.78 -8.39 3.41
C ASP A 119 12.65 -8.61 2.17
N VAL A 120 13.07 -9.86 1.92
CA VAL A 120 13.72 -10.25 0.67
C VAL A 120 12.63 -10.62 -0.33
N SER A 121 12.56 -9.91 -1.46
CA SER A 121 11.54 -10.16 -2.48
C SER A 121 11.91 -11.31 -3.40
N SER A 122 13.12 -11.29 -3.94
CA SER A 122 13.63 -12.28 -4.88
C SER A 122 15.15 -12.21 -4.88
N CYS A 123 15.81 -13.29 -5.31
CA CYS A 123 17.25 -13.29 -5.51
C CYS A 123 17.57 -13.94 -6.84
N ASP A 124 18.58 -13.40 -7.51
CA ASP A 124 19.24 -14.04 -8.65
C ASP A 124 20.63 -14.57 -8.23
N TYR A 125 21.43 -15.00 -9.19
CA TYR A 125 22.77 -15.56 -8.92
C TYR A 125 23.75 -14.54 -8.31
N SER A 126 23.50 -13.25 -8.50
CA SER A 126 24.43 -12.15 -8.18
C SER A 126 23.92 -11.18 -7.11
N THR A 127 22.61 -11.06 -6.93
CA THR A 127 22.01 -10.08 -6.01
C THR A 127 20.62 -10.47 -5.54
N CYS A 128 20.15 -9.79 -4.50
CA CYS A 128 18.77 -9.88 -4.02
C CYS A 128 18.06 -8.54 -4.20
N ALA A 129 16.76 -8.64 -4.39
CA ALA A 129 15.83 -7.54 -4.29
C ALA A 129 15.25 -7.49 -2.88
N HIS A 130 15.11 -6.27 -2.36
CA HIS A 130 14.75 -5.98 -0.99
C HIS A 130 13.56 -5.03 -0.93
N TYR A 131 12.75 -5.20 0.11
CA TYR A 131 11.77 -4.22 0.56
C TYR A 131 12.17 -3.73 1.96
N GLU A 132 12.25 -2.41 2.16
CA GLU A 132 12.32 -1.81 3.50
C GLU A 132 11.03 -1.03 3.78
N HIS A 133 10.32 -1.43 4.84
CA HIS A 133 9.04 -0.85 5.24
C HIS A 133 9.27 0.15 6.36
N LEU A 134 8.90 1.40 6.15
CA LEU A 134 9.16 2.51 7.07
C LEU A 134 7.87 3.25 7.40
N GLY A 135 7.70 3.59 8.68
CA GLY A 135 6.69 4.54 9.15
C GLY A 135 7.36 5.80 9.67
N MET A 136 6.88 6.98 9.29
CA MET A 136 7.28 8.25 9.88
C MET A 136 6.06 8.92 10.48
N ASN A 137 6.00 8.98 11.81
CA ASN A 137 4.90 9.63 12.50
C ASN A 137 5.02 11.15 12.32
N VAL A 138 3.93 11.78 11.89
CA VAL A 138 3.85 13.23 11.65
C VAL A 138 2.66 13.81 12.39
N SER A 139 2.72 15.10 12.71
CA SER A 139 1.60 15.79 13.33
C SER A 139 0.59 16.27 12.28
N ARG A 140 -0.63 16.59 12.72
CA ARG A 140 -1.62 17.22 11.85
C ARG A 140 -1.12 18.57 11.33
N GLU A 141 -0.52 19.36 12.22
CA GLU A 141 0.02 20.69 11.92
C GLU A 141 1.14 20.61 10.88
N TYR A 142 1.95 19.54 10.90
CA TYR A 142 2.95 19.29 9.88
C TYR A 142 2.32 19.11 8.50
N LEU A 143 1.26 18.31 8.40
CA LEU A 143 0.53 18.11 7.14
C LEU A 143 -0.16 19.41 6.69
N GLU A 144 -0.80 20.14 7.61
CA GLU A 144 -1.49 21.40 7.31
C GLU A 144 -0.54 22.46 6.74
N LYS A 145 0.68 22.59 7.31
CA LYS A 145 1.73 23.49 6.80
C LYS A 145 2.25 23.14 5.41
N ASN A 146 2.01 21.92 4.96
CA ASN A 146 2.42 21.44 3.64
C ASN A 146 1.23 21.21 2.70
N GLN A 147 0.06 21.80 2.94
CA GLN A 147 -1.05 21.69 1.98
C GLN A 147 -0.75 22.38 0.64
N GLU A 148 0.04 23.46 0.63
CA GLU A 148 0.34 24.22 -0.60
C GLU A 148 1.66 23.82 -1.26
N ASN A 149 2.41 22.88 -0.66
CA ASN A 149 3.71 22.45 -1.17
C ASN A 149 3.83 20.94 -1.04
N ASP A 150 4.47 20.29 -2.00
CA ASP A 150 4.74 18.86 -1.88
C ASP A 150 5.66 18.58 -0.69
N ILE A 151 5.42 17.48 0.04
CA ILE A 151 6.38 16.99 1.02
C ILE A 151 7.41 16.16 0.25
N VAL A 152 8.60 16.72 0.06
CA VAL A 152 9.75 15.99 -0.46
C VAL A 152 10.62 15.62 0.71
N PHE A 153 10.94 14.33 0.86
CA PHE A 153 11.78 13.86 1.95
C PHE A 153 12.73 12.77 1.49
N LYS A 154 13.91 12.76 2.10
CA LYS A 154 14.95 11.77 1.87
C LYS A 154 15.02 10.85 3.07
N VAL A 155 15.03 9.54 2.82
CA VAL A 155 15.40 8.53 3.80
C VAL A 155 16.85 8.12 3.53
N SER A 156 17.63 7.90 4.58
CA SER A 156 19.02 7.46 4.47
C SER A 156 19.38 6.47 5.55
N GLY A 157 20.35 5.63 5.21
CA GLY A 157 20.91 4.59 6.07
C GLY A 157 22.34 4.28 5.62
N ASN A 158 22.95 3.29 6.27
CA ASN A 158 24.36 2.97 6.02
C ASN A 158 24.64 2.45 4.61
N GLY A 159 23.65 1.83 3.94
CA GLY A 159 23.81 1.24 2.61
C GLY A 159 23.22 2.07 1.47
N GLY A 160 22.61 3.23 1.76
CA GLY A 160 22.08 4.10 0.71
C GLY A 160 21.05 5.12 1.18
N GLU A 161 20.51 5.84 0.22
CA GLU A 161 19.48 6.86 0.41
C GLU A 161 18.47 6.83 -0.73
N GLU A 162 17.25 7.29 -0.45
CA GLU A 162 16.18 7.42 -1.44
C GLU A 162 15.34 8.66 -1.17
N THR A 163 14.78 9.27 -2.23
CA THR A 163 13.94 10.46 -2.11
C THR A 163 12.52 10.18 -2.56
N PHE A 164 11.56 10.50 -1.70
CA PHE A 164 10.14 10.33 -1.95
C PHE A 164 9.43 11.68 -1.99
N THR A 165 8.22 11.68 -2.55
CA THR A 165 7.40 12.88 -2.67
C THR A 165 5.94 12.56 -2.39
N ILE A 166 5.28 13.38 -1.58
CA ILE A 166 3.84 13.36 -1.36
C ILE A 166 3.26 14.64 -1.98
N PRO A 167 2.41 14.54 -3.02
CA PRO A 167 1.82 15.70 -3.64
C PRO A 167 0.96 16.52 -2.67
N SER A 168 1.04 17.84 -2.77
CA SER A 168 0.19 18.81 -2.05
C SER A 168 -1.32 18.49 -2.17
N ALA A 169 -1.80 18.16 -3.36
CA ALA A 169 -3.20 17.75 -3.59
C ALA A 169 -3.58 16.49 -2.79
N TYR A 170 -2.65 15.56 -2.61
CA TYR A 170 -2.87 14.36 -1.79
C TYR A 170 -2.99 14.75 -0.30
N ILE A 171 -2.14 15.66 0.19
CA ILE A 171 -2.22 16.16 1.57
C ILE A 171 -3.58 16.83 1.83
N LYS A 172 -4.02 17.71 0.92
CA LYS A 172 -5.35 18.35 0.99
C LYS A 172 -6.48 17.33 1.01
N ALA A 173 -6.46 16.37 0.08
CA ALA A 173 -7.46 15.31 0.00
C ALA A 173 -7.52 14.49 1.29
N PHE A 174 -6.35 14.10 1.81
CA PHE A 174 -6.25 13.27 3.00
C PHE A 174 -6.80 13.97 4.24
N LEU A 175 -6.43 15.23 4.47
CA LEU A 175 -6.94 16.03 5.60
C LEU A 175 -8.43 16.38 5.48
N SER A 176 -9.00 16.38 4.26
CA SER A 176 -10.44 16.59 4.07
C SER A 176 -11.29 15.40 4.53
N VAL A 177 -10.70 14.19 4.52
CA VAL A 177 -11.35 12.94 4.89
C VAL A 177 -11.05 12.56 6.35
N ALA A 178 -9.79 12.67 6.78
CA ALA A 178 -9.36 12.36 8.15
C ALA A 178 -9.58 13.55 9.10
N LYS A 179 -10.83 13.74 9.56
CA LYS A 179 -11.26 14.86 10.42
C LYS A 179 -11.97 14.49 11.72
#